data_AF-A0A7S3FP73-F1
#
_entry.id   AF-A0A7S3FP73-F1
#
_cell.length_a   1.000
_cell.length_b   1.000
_cell.length_c   1.000
_cell.angle_alpha   90.00
_cell.angle_beta   90.00
_cell.angle_gamma   90.00
#
_symmetry.space_group_name_H-M   'P 1'
#
loop_
_entity.id
_entity.type
_entity.pdbx_description
1 polymer ?
#
loop_
_entity_poly.entity_id
_entity_poly.type
_entity_poly.pdbx_seq_one_letter_code
_entity_poly.pdbx_strand_id
1 'polypeptide(L)'
;MSDTRKAKKLYVLCALELDSMKNTALDGSMPASPMRGAGQVLDGLLAMDIGEEYGNSNPWKGAEALHYWNLAHSFLYEGNLDGAMRVAMLLKEYEGILKAQDIYSLLALTAFYNQYYQQASKAFMKLESLQDISDNDRQAYSEIAMSIFTQHKPVDPKKLRGKPEKRPGVVTMKDDAAKNRELCVASGKIIKDPKWKRCRTCKHPMLLAELRGRRHCPLCHSPLADTKAQSKDVSHLSSTASSTLGGLNDGGDGDEDPRFKNLFSALN
;
A
#
# COMPACT_ATOMS: atom_id res chain seq x y z
N MET A 1 -0.02 4.91 -15.29
CA MET A 1 0.20 3.64 -14.52
C MET A 1 1.52 2.93 -14.84
N SER A 2 2.14 3.09 -16.02
CA SER A 2 3.44 2.47 -16.34
C SER A 2 4.57 2.97 -15.43
N ASP A 3 4.57 4.27 -15.15
CA ASP A 3 5.72 4.92 -14.49
C ASP A 3 5.72 4.66 -12.98
N THR A 4 4.54 4.60 -12.34
CA THR A 4 4.40 4.20 -10.94
C THR A 4 4.85 2.76 -10.70
N ARG A 5 4.65 1.86 -11.67
CA ARG A 5 5.15 0.47 -11.59
C ARG A 5 6.67 0.40 -11.74
N LYS A 6 7.27 1.21 -12.63
CA LYS A 6 8.72 1.31 -12.77
C LYS A 6 9.36 1.90 -11.51
N ALA A 7 8.80 2.99 -10.98
CA ALA A 7 9.24 3.59 -9.72
C ALA A 7 9.18 2.57 -8.57
N LYS A 8 8.09 1.81 -8.43
CA LYS A 8 7.99 0.76 -7.41
C LYS A 8 9.13 -0.26 -7.54
N LYS A 9 9.48 -0.70 -8.76
CA LYS A 9 10.59 -1.64 -8.97
C LYS A 9 11.92 -1.06 -8.49
N LEU A 10 12.20 0.21 -8.78
CA LEU A 10 13.42 0.88 -8.30
C LEU A 10 13.47 0.92 -6.77
N TYR A 11 12.38 1.34 -6.10
CA TYR A 11 12.33 1.32 -4.63
C TYR A 11 12.48 -0.08 -4.04
N VAL A 12 11.94 -1.12 -4.69
CA VAL A 12 12.14 -2.51 -4.26
C VAL A 12 13.61 -2.92 -4.40
N LEU A 13 14.29 -2.56 -5.49
CA LEU A 13 15.72 -2.84 -5.67
C LEU A 13 16.56 -2.13 -4.61
N CYS A 14 16.30 -0.84 -4.37
CA CYS A 14 16.95 -0.08 -3.29
C CYS A 14 16.73 -0.74 -1.94
N ALA A 15 15.49 -1.15 -1.62
CA ALA A 15 15.18 -1.80 -0.36
C ALA A 15 15.89 -3.16 -0.19
N LEU A 16 16.02 -3.93 -1.27
CA LEU A 16 16.75 -5.20 -1.27
C LEU A 16 18.25 -4.99 -1.05
N GLU A 17 18.84 -3.97 -1.67
CA GLU A 17 20.26 -3.64 -1.49
C GLU A 17 20.54 -3.18 -0.06
N LEU A 18 19.70 -2.29 0.50
CA LEU A 18 19.86 -1.84 1.88
C LEU A 18 19.66 -2.97 2.90
N ASP A 19 18.69 -3.88 2.67
CA ASP A 19 18.51 -5.04 3.53
C ASP A 19 19.70 -6.02 3.39
N SER A 20 20.28 -6.15 2.19
CA SER A 20 21.51 -6.92 1.95
C SER A 20 22.70 -6.33 2.71
N MET A 21 22.97 -5.03 2.57
CA MET A 21 24.02 -4.31 3.29
C MET A 21 23.85 -4.41 4.81
N LYS A 22 22.62 -4.29 5.30
CA LYS A 22 22.31 -4.47 6.70
C LYS A 22 22.58 -5.90 7.17
N ASN A 23 22.19 -6.90 6.39
CA ASN A 23 22.44 -8.30 6.74
C ASN A 23 23.93 -8.65 6.69
N THR A 24 24.69 -8.20 5.68
CA THR A 24 26.14 -8.44 5.57
C THR A 24 26.93 -7.72 6.66
N ALA A 25 26.54 -6.50 7.03
CA ALA A 25 27.13 -5.77 8.15
C ALA A 25 26.85 -6.44 9.52
N LEU A 26 25.72 -7.16 9.64
CA LEU A 26 25.37 -7.90 10.86
C LEU A 26 26.05 -9.29 10.93
N ASP A 27 26.33 -9.93 9.78
CA ASP A 27 26.90 -11.28 9.69
C ASP A 27 28.44 -11.28 9.53
N GLY A 28 29.02 -10.17 9.05
CA GLY A 28 30.43 -10.03 8.72
C GLY A 28 31.32 -9.52 9.87
N SER A 29 31.99 -10.45 10.55
CA SER A 29 33.39 -10.36 11.02
C SER A 29 33.97 -8.97 11.38
N MET A 30 33.38 -8.27 12.35
CA MET A 30 34.12 -7.30 13.17
C MET A 30 34.45 -7.99 14.51
N PRO A 31 35.73 -8.06 14.94
CA PRO A 31 36.07 -8.70 16.20
C PRO A 31 35.28 -8.03 17.32
N ALA A 32 34.63 -8.86 18.13
CA ALA A 32 33.71 -8.46 19.18
C ALA A 32 34.33 -7.41 20.12
N SER A 33 34.05 -6.14 19.84
CA SER A 33 34.09 -5.10 20.87
C SER A 33 32.66 -4.99 21.42
N PRO A 34 32.45 -5.00 22.74
CA PRO A 34 31.14 -5.03 23.36
C PRO A 34 30.51 -3.64 23.31
N MET A 35 30.26 -3.12 22.11
CA MET A 35 29.57 -1.85 21.94
C MET A 35 28.09 -2.16 21.69
N ARG A 36 27.29 -2.03 22.76
CA ARG A 36 25.85 -1.79 22.64
C ARG A 36 25.69 -0.55 21.75
N GLY A 37 25.44 -0.74 20.45
CA GLY A 37 25.41 0.37 19.51
C GLY A 37 25.77 0.04 18.06
N ALA A 38 26.22 -1.17 17.71
CA ALA A 38 26.56 -1.50 16.30
C ALA A 38 25.41 -1.20 15.31
N GLY A 39 24.16 -1.47 15.70
CA GLY A 39 22.98 -1.10 14.91
C GLY A 39 22.76 0.41 14.79
N GLN A 40 23.11 1.19 15.81
CA GLN A 40 23.00 2.67 15.82
C GLN A 40 24.13 3.34 15.04
N VAL A 41 25.34 2.77 15.08
CA VAL A 41 26.48 3.24 14.27
C VAL A 41 26.22 2.95 12.79
N LEU A 42 25.64 1.80 12.46
CA LEU A 42 25.23 1.47 11.09
C LEU A 42 24.10 2.39 10.60
N ASP A 43 23.08 2.64 11.43
CA ASP A 43 22.03 3.65 11.16
C ASP A 43 22.67 5.00 10.86
N GLY A 44 23.66 5.40 11.66
CA GLY A 44 24.43 6.63 11.48
C GLY A 44 25.24 6.66 10.18
N LEU A 45 25.90 5.57 9.80
CA LEU A 45 26.65 5.48 8.54
C LEU A 45 25.72 5.52 7.31
N LEU A 46 24.61 4.78 7.35
CA LEU A 46 23.59 4.81 6.29
C LEU A 46 22.91 6.18 6.22
N ALA A 47 22.70 6.84 7.36
CA ALA A 47 22.20 8.21 7.42
C ALA A 47 23.20 9.22 6.81
N MET A 48 24.51 8.99 6.94
CA MET A 48 25.53 9.84 6.30
C MET A 48 25.59 9.63 4.78
N ASP A 49 25.45 8.39 4.30
CA ASP A 49 25.56 8.06 2.87
C ASP A 49 24.26 8.33 2.08
N ILE A 50 23.09 8.18 2.72
CA ILE A 50 21.77 8.19 2.06
C ILE A 50 20.86 9.30 2.61
N GLY A 51 21.32 10.05 3.62
CA GLY A 51 20.57 11.07 4.34
C GLY A 51 19.85 10.53 5.59
N GLU A 52 19.80 11.33 6.66
CA GLU A 52 19.21 10.98 7.97
C GLU A 52 17.77 10.47 7.88
N GLU A 53 16.99 10.96 6.91
CA GLU A 53 15.61 10.54 6.68
C GLU A 53 15.48 9.09 6.18
N TYR A 54 16.50 8.59 5.46
CA TYR A 54 16.53 7.23 4.90
C TYR A 54 17.35 6.25 5.74
N GLY A 55 18.37 6.73 6.46
CA GLY A 55 19.20 5.88 7.32
C GLY A 55 18.42 5.23 8.47
N ASN A 56 17.55 6.00 9.13
CA ASN A 56 16.79 5.56 10.31
C ASN A 56 15.39 4.99 9.99
N SER A 57 14.97 4.99 8.72
CA SER A 57 13.61 4.60 8.32
C SER A 57 13.56 3.20 7.70
N ASN A 58 12.38 2.57 7.74
CA ASN A 58 12.17 1.27 7.12
C ASN A 58 12.49 1.37 5.60
N PRO A 59 13.48 0.62 5.07
CA PRO A 59 13.90 0.75 3.67
C PRO A 59 12.78 0.40 2.68
N TRP A 60 11.77 -0.34 3.13
CA TRP A 60 10.60 -0.72 2.34
C TRP A 60 9.52 0.37 2.25
N LYS A 61 9.62 1.47 3.02
CA LYS A 61 8.56 2.49 3.12
C LYS A 61 8.23 3.13 1.76
N GLY A 62 9.25 3.39 0.93
CA GLY A 62 9.08 3.90 -0.44
C GLY A 62 8.33 2.91 -1.35
N ALA A 63 8.71 1.63 -1.28
CA ALA A 63 8.07 0.58 -2.05
C ALA A 63 6.62 0.33 -1.59
N GLU A 64 6.35 0.41 -0.29
CA GLU A 64 5.02 0.32 0.31
C GLU A 64 4.10 1.45 -0.18
N ALA A 65 4.57 2.70 -0.13
CA ALA A 65 3.79 3.86 -0.56
C ALA A 65 3.26 3.68 -1.99
N LEU A 66 4.16 3.37 -2.93
CA LEU A 66 3.79 3.13 -4.32
C LEU A 66 2.99 1.85 -4.52
N HIS A 67 3.21 0.83 -3.69
CA HIS A 67 2.41 -0.37 -3.73
C HIS A 67 0.95 -0.09 -3.37
N TYR A 68 0.72 0.60 -2.25
CA TYR A 68 -0.61 0.97 -1.79
C TYR A 68 -1.28 1.96 -2.72
N TRP A 69 -0.52 2.89 -3.31
CA TRP A 69 -1.02 3.78 -4.35
C TRP A 69 -1.60 2.98 -5.53
N ASN A 70 -0.80 2.07 -6.10
CA ASN A 70 -1.25 1.23 -7.20
C ASN A 70 -2.41 0.30 -6.79
N LEU A 71 -2.42 -0.18 -5.54
CA LEU A 71 -3.48 -1.04 -5.02
C LEU A 71 -4.82 -0.29 -4.89
N ALA A 72 -4.81 0.95 -4.39
CA ALA A 72 -5.99 1.79 -4.30
C ALA A 72 -6.62 2.05 -5.68
N HIS A 73 -5.78 2.40 -6.67
CA HIS A 73 -6.25 2.55 -8.05
C HIS A 73 -6.79 1.24 -8.62
N SER A 74 -6.13 0.10 -8.37
CA SER A 74 -6.62 -1.20 -8.83
C SER A 74 -8.00 -1.51 -8.24
N PHE A 75 -8.22 -1.24 -6.95
CA PHE A 75 -9.54 -1.40 -6.33
C PHE A 75 -10.60 -0.46 -6.90
N LEU A 76 -10.24 0.76 -7.28
CA LEU A 76 -11.16 1.67 -7.98
C LEU A 76 -11.60 1.10 -9.33
N TYR A 77 -10.65 0.58 -10.13
CA TYR A 77 -10.96 -0.03 -11.43
C TYR A 77 -11.74 -1.35 -11.29
N GLU A 78 -11.53 -2.10 -10.21
CA GLU A 78 -12.30 -3.32 -9.90
C GLU A 78 -13.69 -3.02 -9.28
N GLY A 79 -14.04 -1.74 -9.06
CA GLY A 79 -15.30 -1.35 -8.40
C GLY A 79 -15.36 -1.62 -6.90
N ASN A 80 -14.25 -2.05 -6.28
CA ASN A 80 -14.16 -2.31 -4.84
C ASN A 80 -13.89 -1.00 -4.07
N LEU A 81 -14.94 -0.20 -3.88
CA LEU A 81 -14.86 1.11 -3.25
C LEU A 81 -14.40 1.07 -1.80
N ASP A 82 -14.83 0.06 -1.03
CA ASP A 82 -14.42 -0.14 0.36
C ASP A 82 -12.92 -0.44 0.49
N GLY A 83 -12.40 -1.30 -0.39
CA GLY A 83 -10.97 -1.60 -0.47
C GLY A 83 -10.16 -0.36 -0.85
N ALA A 84 -10.60 0.36 -1.88
CA ALA A 84 -9.94 1.56 -2.37
C ALA A 84 -9.86 2.65 -1.28
N MET A 85 -10.99 2.94 -0.62
CA MET A 85 -11.06 3.94 0.45
C MET A 85 -10.17 3.57 1.65
N ARG A 86 -10.15 2.28 2.04
CA ARG A 86 -9.29 1.80 3.13
C ARG A 86 -7.81 2.05 2.82
N VAL A 87 -7.37 1.67 1.62
CA VAL A 87 -5.97 1.87 1.21
C VAL A 87 -5.67 3.36 1.05
N ALA A 88 -6.61 4.16 0.55
CA ALA A 88 -6.46 5.61 0.47
C ALA A 88 -6.28 6.28 1.83
N MET A 89 -6.94 5.78 2.89
CA MET A 89 -6.71 6.25 4.25
C MET A 89 -5.31 5.92 4.76
N LEU A 90 -4.80 4.73 4.43
CA LEU A 90 -3.45 4.30 4.80
C LEU A 90 -2.36 5.17 4.15
N LEU A 91 -2.61 5.66 2.93
CA LEU A 91 -1.66 6.50 2.20
C LEU A 91 -1.29 7.80 2.92
N LYS A 92 -2.09 8.27 3.89
CA LYS A 92 -1.76 9.44 4.72
C LYS A 92 -0.46 9.30 5.50
N GLU A 93 -0.05 8.07 5.83
CA GLU A 93 1.21 7.81 6.55
C GLU A 93 2.45 7.98 5.64
N TYR A 94 2.22 8.15 4.34
CA TYR A 94 3.25 8.24 3.30
C TYR A 94 3.34 9.64 2.65
N GLU A 95 2.87 10.68 3.34
CA GLU A 95 2.98 12.10 2.90
C GLU A 95 4.43 12.57 2.67
N GLY A 96 5.42 11.91 3.27
CA GLY A 96 6.85 12.21 3.01
C GLY A 96 7.39 11.64 1.70
N ILE A 97 6.68 10.71 1.05
CA ILE A 97 7.12 10.06 -0.20
C ILE A 97 6.23 10.43 -1.37
N LEU A 98 4.92 10.52 -1.13
CA LEU A 98 3.92 10.90 -2.13
C LEU A 98 3.41 12.31 -1.84
N LYS A 99 3.06 13.05 -2.88
CA LYS A 99 2.51 14.40 -2.72
C LYS A 99 1.23 14.35 -1.91
N ALA A 100 1.15 15.16 -0.86
CA ALA A 100 -0.05 15.24 -0.02
C ALA A 100 -1.31 15.57 -0.85
N GLN A 101 -1.20 16.47 -1.83
CA GLN A 101 -2.30 16.81 -2.75
C GLN A 101 -2.88 15.58 -3.45
N ASP A 102 -2.04 14.67 -3.95
CA ASP A 102 -2.47 13.47 -4.67
C ASP A 102 -3.13 12.46 -3.72
N ILE A 103 -2.56 12.29 -2.51
CA ILE A 103 -3.11 11.40 -1.48
C ILE A 103 -4.53 11.85 -1.07
N TYR A 104 -4.68 13.14 -0.74
CA TYR A 104 -5.97 13.65 -0.26
C TYR A 104 -7.01 13.75 -1.38
N SER A 105 -6.60 14.02 -2.62
CA SER A 105 -7.48 13.96 -3.79
C SER A 105 -8.03 12.55 -4.00
N LEU A 106 -7.16 11.53 -3.96
CA LEU A 106 -7.58 10.13 -4.08
C LEU A 106 -8.50 9.71 -2.93
N LEU A 107 -8.21 10.17 -1.71
CA LEU A 107 -9.06 9.90 -0.56
C LEU A 107 -10.43 10.58 -0.67
N ALA A 108 -10.49 11.84 -1.11
CA ALA A 108 -11.74 12.55 -1.31
C ALA A 108 -12.61 11.83 -2.34
N LEU A 109 -12.01 11.42 -3.46
CA LEU A 109 -12.68 10.68 -4.53
C LEU A 109 -13.23 9.34 -4.04
N THR A 110 -12.38 8.51 -3.43
CA THR A 110 -12.77 7.18 -2.92
C THR A 110 -13.83 7.28 -1.81
N ALA A 111 -13.72 8.26 -0.92
CA ALA A 111 -14.69 8.50 0.14
C ALA A 111 -16.04 8.99 -0.41
N PHE A 112 -16.04 9.84 -1.44
CA PHE A 112 -17.25 10.30 -2.11
C PHE A 112 -18.01 9.14 -2.75
N TYR A 113 -17.32 8.31 -3.55
CA TYR A 113 -17.95 7.14 -4.18
C TYR A 113 -18.46 6.12 -3.17
N ASN A 114 -17.76 5.95 -2.04
CA ASN A 114 -18.18 5.06 -0.97
C ASN A 114 -19.26 5.68 -0.04
N GLN A 115 -19.71 6.91 -0.31
CA GLN A 115 -20.69 7.66 0.50
C GLN A 115 -20.24 7.98 1.93
N TYR A 116 -18.93 8.05 2.18
CA TYR A 116 -18.32 8.48 3.44
C TYR A 116 -18.02 9.97 3.43
N TYR A 117 -19.08 10.78 3.44
CA TYR A 117 -18.97 12.24 3.26
C TYR A 117 -18.21 12.95 4.39
N GLN A 118 -18.15 12.40 5.61
CA GLN A 118 -17.34 13.00 6.69
C GLN A 118 -15.84 12.87 6.39
N GLN A 119 -15.42 11.75 5.80
CA GLN A 119 -14.02 11.53 5.42
C GLN A 119 -13.65 12.35 4.19
N ALA A 120 -14.57 12.46 3.22
CA ALA A 120 -14.41 13.33 2.06
C ALA A 120 -14.25 14.80 2.50
N SER A 121 -15.11 15.29 3.40
CA SER A 121 -15.03 16.67 3.92
C SER A 121 -13.70 16.95 4.61
N LYS A 122 -13.21 16.00 5.43
CA LYS A 122 -11.88 16.12 6.05
C LYS A 122 -10.74 16.14 5.04
N ALA A 123 -10.85 15.39 3.94
CA ALA A 123 -9.86 15.40 2.88
C ALA A 123 -9.85 16.75 2.15
N PHE A 124 -11.02 17.30 1.80
CA PHE A 124 -11.13 18.63 1.18
C PHE A 124 -10.59 19.74 2.10
N MET A 125 -10.94 19.75 3.38
CA MET A 125 -10.37 20.72 4.33
C MET A 125 -8.83 20.62 4.40
N LYS A 126 -8.27 19.42 4.29
CA LYS A 126 -6.82 19.23 4.28
C LYS A 126 -6.21 19.72 2.97
N LEU A 127 -6.82 19.45 1.83
CA LEU A 127 -6.42 20.00 0.52
C LEU A 127 -6.40 21.52 0.54
N GLU A 128 -7.47 22.15 1.03
CA GLU A 128 -7.58 23.60 1.19
C GLU A 128 -6.60 24.19 2.19
N SER A 129 -5.99 23.40 3.06
CA SER A 129 -4.98 23.86 4.03
C SER A 129 -3.54 23.70 3.54
N LEU A 130 -3.32 23.04 2.40
CA LEU A 130 -1.97 22.88 1.85
C LEU A 130 -1.41 24.24 1.42
N GLN A 131 -0.13 24.46 1.70
CA GLN A 131 0.57 25.69 1.34
C GLN A 131 1.16 25.62 -0.07
N ASP A 132 1.38 24.41 -0.59
CA ASP A 132 2.02 24.15 -1.88
C ASP A 132 1.05 24.19 -3.09
N ILE A 133 -0.21 24.55 -2.88
CA ILE A 133 -1.22 24.61 -3.94
C ILE A 133 -1.47 26.04 -4.40
N SER A 134 -1.76 26.21 -5.69
CA SER A 134 -2.14 27.51 -6.26
C SER A 134 -3.48 27.98 -5.69
N ASP A 135 -3.68 29.30 -5.64
CA ASP A 135 -4.96 29.87 -5.21
C ASP A 135 -6.13 29.44 -6.10
N ASN A 136 -5.85 29.18 -7.39
CA ASN A 136 -6.83 28.65 -8.34
C ASN A 136 -7.27 27.23 -7.98
N ASP A 137 -6.33 26.34 -7.64
CA ASP A 137 -6.66 24.97 -7.22
C ASP A 137 -7.39 24.96 -5.87
N ARG A 138 -7.00 25.85 -4.95
CA ARG A 138 -7.68 26.02 -3.65
C ARG A 138 -9.15 26.40 -3.84
N GLN A 139 -9.40 27.36 -4.74
CA GLN A 139 -10.76 27.79 -5.09
C GLN A 139 -11.56 26.64 -5.75
N ALA A 140 -10.95 25.90 -6.68
CA ALA A 140 -11.58 24.75 -7.32
C ALA A 140 -11.98 23.66 -6.32
N TYR A 141 -11.12 23.33 -5.35
CA TYR A 141 -11.47 22.38 -4.28
C TYR A 141 -12.64 22.87 -3.42
N SER A 142 -12.68 24.16 -3.11
CA SER A 142 -13.75 24.77 -2.32
C SER A 142 -15.09 24.71 -3.06
N GLU A 143 -15.10 25.03 -4.36
CA GLU A 143 -16.30 24.95 -5.20
C GLU A 143 -16.83 23.52 -5.32
N ILE A 144 -15.94 22.55 -5.52
CA ILE A 144 -16.30 21.13 -5.55
C ILE A 144 -16.87 20.72 -4.18
N ALA A 145 -16.22 21.08 -3.08
CA ALA A 145 -16.70 20.77 -1.74
C ALA A 145 -18.08 21.37 -1.47
N MET A 146 -18.32 22.62 -1.85
CA MET A 146 -19.63 23.27 -1.75
C MET A 146 -20.70 22.54 -2.57
N SER A 147 -20.38 22.15 -3.81
CA SER A 147 -21.33 21.42 -4.68
C SER A 147 -21.74 20.07 -4.09
N ILE A 148 -20.79 19.36 -3.45
CA ILE A 148 -21.01 18.05 -2.85
C ILE A 148 -21.79 18.18 -1.53
N PHE A 149 -21.34 19.06 -0.62
CA PHE A 149 -21.86 19.10 0.75
C PHE A 149 -23.16 19.89 0.93
N THR A 150 -23.56 20.67 -0.08
CA THR A 150 -24.92 21.24 -0.16
C THR A 150 -25.97 20.17 -0.41
N GLN A 151 -25.63 19.12 -1.18
CA GLN A 151 -26.52 18.00 -1.49
C GLN A 151 -26.40 16.86 -0.47
N HIS A 152 -25.18 16.62 0.03
CA HIS A 152 -24.89 15.52 0.96
C HIS A 152 -24.33 16.03 2.27
N LYS A 153 -25.06 15.82 3.37
CA LYS A 153 -24.55 16.14 4.71
C LYS A 153 -23.25 15.35 4.96
N PRO A 154 -22.20 15.97 5.53
CA PRO A 154 -20.91 15.34 5.81
C PRO A 154 -20.98 14.39 7.01
N VAL A 155 -21.82 13.35 6.90
CA VAL A 155 -22.08 12.35 7.94
C VAL A 155 -21.81 10.97 7.35
N ASP A 156 -20.90 10.23 7.98
CA ASP A 156 -20.63 8.85 7.57
C ASP A 156 -21.82 7.92 7.91
N PRO A 157 -22.19 6.97 7.03
CA PRO A 157 -23.32 6.07 7.23
C PRO A 157 -23.17 5.20 8.50
N LYS A 158 -24.24 5.14 9.30
CA LYS A 158 -24.26 4.44 10.61
C LYS A 158 -24.05 2.92 10.49
N LYS A 159 -24.35 2.28 9.35
CA LYS A 159 -24.15 0.83 9.15
C LYS A 159 -22.67 0.41 9.15
N LEU A 160 -21.77 1.38 9.00
CA LEU A 160 -20.31 1.22 9.12
C LEU A 160 -19.74 1.90 10.37
N ARG A 161 -20.62 2.47 11.22
CA ARG A 161 -20.42 2.35 12.67
C ARG A 161 -20.72 0.91 13.04
N GLY A 162 -19.78 0.00 12.76
CA GLY A 162 -19.54 -1.02 13.77
C GLY A 162 -19.49 -0.30 15.13
N LYS A 163 -19.93 -0.96 16.21
CA LYS A 163 -19.65 -0.51 17.60
C LYS A 163 -18.33 0.25 17.61
N PRO A 164 -18.14 1.34 18.37
CA PRO A 164 -16.88 2.06 18.40
C PRO A 164 -15.74 1.11 18.79
N GLU A 165 -15.24 0.32 17.83
CA GLU A 165 -13.87 -0.07 17.69
C GLU A 165 -13.25 1.30 17.63
N LYS A 166 -12.77 1.75 18.79
CA LYS A 166 -11.98 2.96 18.96
C LYS A 166 -11.21 3.13 17.64
N ARG A 167 -11.62 4.06 16.78
CA ARG A 167 -10.73 4.59 15.76
C ARG A 167 -9.76 5.37 16.63
N PRO A 168 -8.56 4.85 16.97
CA PRO A 168 -7.61 5.70 17.63
C PRO A 168 -7.21 6.72 16.57
N GLY A 169 -6.86 7.91 17.03
CA GLY A 169 -6.47 9.01 16.16
C GLY A 169 -5.37 8.61 15.19
N VAL A 170 -5.15 9.50 14.22
CA VAL A 170 -3.90 9.68 13.49
C VAL A 170 -2.79 8.78 14.05
N VAL A 171 -2.48 7.70 13.32
CA VAL A 171 -1.47 6.74 13.72
C VAL A 171 -0.11 7.43 13.51
N THR A 172 0.29 8.23 14.49
CA THR A 172 1.68 8.60 14.65
C THR A 172 2.37 7.39 15.23
N MET A 173 3.42 6.92 14.56
CA MET A 173 4.33 5.87 15.02
C MET A 173 5.13 6.36 16.25
N LYS A 174 4.44 6.66 17.35
CA LYS A 174 5.09 7.10 18.60
C LYS A 174 4.52 6.51 19.88
N ASP A 175 3.54 5.61 19.80
CA ASP A 175 3.05 4.86 20.95
C ASP A 175 3.35 3.37 20.80
N ASP A 176 4.30 2.88 21.61
CA ASP A 176 4.74 1.49 21.70
C ASP A 176 3.64 0.46 22.06
N ALA A 177 2.39 0.90 22.26
CA ALA A 177 1.20 0.05 22.46
C ALA A 177 0.28 -0.05 21.22
N ALA A 178 0.59 0.64 20.12
CA ALA A 178 -0.01 0.43 18.79
C ALA A 178 0.64 -0.74 18.02
N LYS A 179 1.57 -1.47 18.67
CA LYS A 179 2.26 -2.64 18.15
C LYS A 179 1.25 -3.75 17.80
N ASN A 180 1.33 -4.23 16.56
CA ASN A 180 0.72 -5.44 16.01
C ASN A 180 -0.63 -5.34 15.29
N ARG A 181 -0.98 -4.20 14.67
CA ARG A 181 -1.92 -4.22 13.54
C ARG A 181 -1.18 -4.45 12.24
N GLU A 182 -0.80 -5.70 12.03
CA GLU A 182 -0.21 -6.12 10.76
C GLU A 182 -1.21 -5.87 9.63
N LEU A 183 -0.78 -5.10 8.63
CA LEU A 183 -1.57 -4.84 7.44
C LEU A 183 -1.23 -5.88 6.39
N CYS A 184 -2.26 -6.50 5.83
CA CYS A 184 -2.11 -7.41 4.71
C CYS A 184 -1.63 -6.61 3.50
N VAL A 185 -0.39 -6.82 3.08
CA VAL A 185 0.18 -6.16 1.90
C VAL A 185 -0.67 -6.42 0.64
N ALA A 186 -1.29 -7.59 0.51
CA ALA A 186 -2.11 -7.92 -0.65
C ALA A 186 -3.43 -7.09 -0.76
N SER A 187 -3.98 -6.61 0.36
CA SER A 187 -5.34 -6.02 0.38
C SER A 187 -5.49 -4.74 1.21
N GLY A 188 -4.48 -4.34 1.97
CA GLY A 188 -4.56 -3.24 2.95
C GLY A 188 -5.47 -3.52 4.15
N LYS A 189 -5.98 -4.76 4.33
CA LYS A 189 -6.80 -5.13 5.49
C LYS A 189 -5.94 -5.34 6.72
N ILE A 190 -6.46 -4.94 7.88
CA ILE A 190 -5.88 -5.35 9.17
C ILE A 190 -6.03 -6.86 9.29
N ILE A 191 -4.92 -7.54 9.57
CA ILE A 191 -4.89 -8.99 9.77
C ILE A 191 -5.55 -9.28 11.12
N LYS A 192 -6.78 -9.79 11.05
CA LYS A 192 -7.51 -10.37 12.20
C LYS A 192 -7.54 -11.89 12.13
N ASP A 193 -7.41 -12.47 10.94
CA ASP A 193 -7.48 -13.92 10.73
C ASP A 193 -6.17 -14.61 11.08
N PRO A 194 -6.21 -15.83 11.66
CA PRO A 194 -5.00 -16.60 11.97
C PRO A 194 -4.31 -17.16 10.72
N LYS A 195 -5.01 -17.18 9.56
CA LYS A 195 -4.49 -17.69 8.28
C LYS A 195 -3.75 -16.60 7.51
N TRP A 196 -2.59 -16.21 8.00
CA TRP A 196 -1.68 -15.27 7.35
C TRP A 196 -0.28 -15.85 7.20
N LYS A 197 0.52 -15.30 6.29
CA LYS A 197 1.95 -15.62 6.15
C LYS A 197 2.77 -14.37 5.91
N ARG A 198 4.06 -14.42 6.24
CA ARG A 198 5.02 -13.36 5.97
C ARG A 198 5.88 -13.70 4.76
N CYS A 199 6.14 -12.72 3.89
CA CYS A 199 7.15 -12.89 2.84
C CYS A 199 8.53 -13.10 3.47
N ARG A 200 9.33 -14.05 2.95
CA ARG A 200 10.68 -14.31 3.46
C ARG A 200 11.67 -13.19 3.12
N THR A 201 11.44 -12.48 2.02
CA THR A 201 12.33 -11.43 1.54
C THR A 201 11.99 -10.09 2.19
N CYS A 202 10.82 -9.51 1.92
CA CYS A 202 10.48 -8.19 2.46
C CYS A 202 9.96 -8.21 3.90
N LYS A 203 9.71 -9.41 4.47
CA LYS A 203 9.16 -9.58 5.83
C LYS A 203 7.78 -8.94 6.01
N HIS A 204 7.02 -8.68 4.95
CA HIS A 204 5.65 -8.17 5.08
C HIS A 204 4.59 -9.26 5.24
N PRO A 205 3.57 -9.03 6.07
CA PRO A 205 2.51 -9.99 6.32
C PRO A 205 1.40 -9.91 5.25
N MET A 206 0.77 -11.05 4.99
CA MET A 206 -0.23 -11.22 3.94
C MET A 206 -1.27 -12.25 4.37
N LEU A 207 -2.56 -11.93 4.21
CA LEU A 207 -3.66 -12.88 4.39
C LEU A 207 -3.65 -13.90 3.26
N LEU A 208 -3.77 -15.18 3.60
CA LEU A 208 -3.78 -16.26 2.61
C LEU A 208 -5.00 -16.18 1.69
N ALA A 209 -6.15 -15.75 2.21
CA ALA A 209 -7.37 -15.56 1.43
C ALA A 209 -7.22 -14.48 0.34
N GLU A 210 -6.46 -13.42 0.63
CA GLU A 210 -6.27 -12.28 -0.28
C GLU A 210 -5.21 -12.53 -1.35
N LEU A 211 -4.38 -13.56 -1.19
CA LEU A 211 -3.37 -13.93 -2.19
C LEU A 211 -4.00 -14.52 -3.45
N ARG A 212 -5.23 -15.06 -3.40
CA ARG A 212 -5.94 -15.65 -4.56
C ARG A 212 -5.04 -16.57 -5.43
N GLY A 213 -4.17 -17.37 -4.80
CA GLY A 213 -3.25 -18.27 -5.51
C GLY A 213 -1.99 -17.63 -6.11
N ARG A 214 -1.69 -16.36 -5.81
CA ARG A 214 -0.42 -15.71 -6.24
C ARG A 214 0.79 -16.45 -5.69
N ARG A 215 1.71 -16.81 -6.59
CA ARG A 215 3.00 -17.45 -6.27
C ARG A 215 4.12 -16.46 -5.92
N HIS A 216 3.87 -15.16 -6.09
CA HIS A 216 4.86 -14.10 -5.85
C HIS A 216 4.31 -13.06 -4.87
N CYS A 217 5.19 -12.48 -4.07
CA CYS A 217 4.82 -11.45 -3.12
C CYS A 217 4.29 -10.20 -3.84
N PRO A 218 3.11 -9.66 -3.47
CA PRO A 218 2.57 -8.45 -4.11
C PRO A 218 3.46 -7.21 -3.95
N LEU A 219 4.30 -7.15 -2.90
CA LEU A 219 5.22 -6.04 -2.68
C LEU A 219 6.54 -6.21 -3.43
N CYS A 220 7.35 -7.19 -3.03
CA CYS A 220 8.72 -7.38 -3.53
C CYS A 220 8.85 -8.34 -4.72
N HIS A 221 7.76 -9.01 -5.12
CA HIS A 221 7.70 -9.98 -6.21
C HIS A 221 8.56 -11.24 -6.01
N SER A 222 9.19 -11.43 -4.86
CA SER A 222 9.91 -12.66 -4.53
C SER A 222 8.95 -13.87 -4.47
N PRO A 223 9.41 -15.08 -4.81
CA PRO A 223 8.60 -16.29 -4.74
C PRO A 223 8.08 -16.53 -3.32
N LEU A 224 6.79 -16.81 -3.22
CA LEU A 224 6.16 -17.24 -1.99
C LEU A 224 6.25 -18.77 -1.97
N ALA A 225 7.11 -19.33 -1.13
CA ALA A 225 7.17 -20.78 -0.96
C ALA A 225 5.76 -21.33 -0.69
N ASP A 226 5.33 -22.27 -1.53
CA ASP A 226 4.05 -22.94 -1.38
C ASP A 226 4.13 -23.83 -0.13
N THR A 227 3.14 -23.76 0.75
CA THR A 227 3.03 -24.60 1.96
C THR A 227 2.73 -26.09 1.65
N LYS A 228 3.05 -26.56 0.44
CA LYS A 228 3.04 -27.98 0.05
C LYS A 228 4.37 -28.34 -0.61
N ALA A 229 5.42 -28.48 0.20
CA ALA A 229 6.66 -29.18 -0.18
C ALA A 229 7.44 -29.57 1.09
N GLN A 230 6.82 -30.42 1.91
CA GLN A 230 7.57 -31.41 2.68
C GLN A 230 7.09 -32.80 2.22
N SER A 231 7.49 -33.16 1.01
CA SER A 231 7.67 -34.55 0.64
C SER A 231 9.06 -34.62 0.04
N LYS A 232 9.94 -35.36 0.73
CA LYS A 232 11.19 -35.84 0.17
C LYS A 232 10.88 -36.43 -1.20
N ASP A 233 11.63 -36.07 -2.23
CA ASP A 233 12.22 -37.09 -3.09
C ASP A 233 13.33 -36.53 -3.97
N VAL A 234 14.37 -37.36 -4.02
CA VAL A 234 15.59 -37.24 -4.81
C VAL A 234 15.31 -37.80 -6.20
N SER A 235 16.06 -37.31 -7.19
CA SER A 235 16.41 -37.94 -8.48
C SER A 235 15.68 -37.48 -9.77
N HIS A 236 16.51 -36.84 -10.61
CA HIS A 236 16.82 -37.17 -12.00
C HIS A 236 15.89 -36.84 -13.21
N LEU A 237 16.56 -36.24 -14.21
CA LEU A 237 16.45 -36.33 -15.68
C LEU A 237 15.41 -35.49 -16.46
N SER A 238 15.95 -34.43 -17.07
CA SER A 238 16.04 -34.13 -18.52
C SER A 238 14.78 -34.05 -19.41
N SER A 239 14.91 -33.10 -20.35
CA SER A 239 14.41 -33.05 -21.75
C SER A 239 13.05 -32.38 -22.06
N THR A 240 13.17 -31.19 -22.67
CA THR A 240 12.59 -30.76 -23.96
C THR A 240 11.15 -31.15 -24.34
N ALA A 241 10.30 -30.15 -24.64
CA ALA A 241 9.68 -29.91 -25.96
C ALA A 241 8.67 -28.72 -25.93
N SER A 242 8.47 -28.12 -27.10
CA SER A 242 7.70 -26.93 -27.44
C SER A 242 6.19 -27.16 -27.62
N SER A 243 5.46 -26.01 -27.72
CA SER A 243 4.15 -25.77 -28.38
C SER A 243 2.92 -26.40 -27.68
N THR A 244 1.74 -25.77 -27.56
CA THR A 244 0.95 -25.06 -28.57
C THR A 244 -0.19 -24.28 -27.90
N LEU A 245 -0.70 -23.27 -28.61
CA LEU A 245 -1.93 -22.50 -28.36
C LEU A 245 -3.18 -23.36 -28.13
N GLY A 246 -4.10 -22.84 -27.33
CA GLY A 246 -5.49 -23.30 -27.24
C GLY A 246 -6.28 -22.38 -26.30
N GLY A 247 -7.06 -21.48 -26.87
CA GLY A 247 -7.95 -20.59 -26.12
C GLY A 247 -9.28 -21.25 -25.81
N LEU A 248 -9.95 -20.76 -24.76
CA LEU A 248 -11.39 -20.88 -24.57
C LEU A 248 -11.92 -19.59 -23.92
N ASN A 249 -12.93 -19.03 -24.57
CA ASN A 249 -13.85 -18.03 -24.05
C ASN A 249 -14.47 -18.49 -22.72
N ASP A 250 -14.72 -17.54 -21.82
CA ASP A 250 -15.99 -17.56 -21.10
C ASP A 250 -16.50 -16.13 -20.93
N GLY A 251 -17.74 -15.94 -21.35
CA GLY A 251 -18.49 -14.70 -21.25
C GLY A 251 -19.15 -14.62 -19.89
N GLY A 252 -19.05 -13.45 -19.26
CA GLY A 252 -19.76 -13.14 -18.04
C GLY A 252 -20.25 -11.71 -18.13
N ASP A 253 -21.49 -11.55 -18.62
CA ASP A 253 -22.28 -10.33 -18.49
C ASP A 253 -22.39 -9.96 -17.01
N GLY A 254 -21.67 -8.91 -16.62
CA GLY A 254 -21.82 -8.25 -15.34
C GLY A 254 -22.41 -6.87 -15.58
N ASP A 255 -23.65 -6.67 -15.15
CA ASP A 255 -24.34 -5.38 -15.08
C ASP A 255 -23.40 -4.28 -14.56
N GLU A 256 -22.95 -3.41 -15.47
CA GLU A 256 -22.09 -2.29 -15.14
C GLU A 256 -22.93 -1.16 -14.53
N ASP A 257 -22.68 -0.91 -13.24
CA ASP A 257 -23.30 0.13 -12.43
C ASP A 257 -23.19 1.52 -13.15
N PRO A 258 -24.30 2.25 -13.39
CA PRO A 258 -24.33 3.46 -14.24
C PRO A 258 -23.48 4.63 -13.70
N ARG A 259 -22.93 4.53 -12.49
CA ARG A 259 -22.00 5.50 -11.89
C ARG A 259 -20.61 5.46 -12.52
N PHE A 260 -20.23 4.37 -13.19
CA PHE A 260 -18.90 4.20 -13.78
C PHE A 260 -18.80 4.70 -15.23
N LYS A 261 -19.93 4.90 -15.93
CA LYS A 261 -19.94 5.37 -17.33
C LYS A 261 -19.34 6.78 -17.49
N ASN A 262 -19.47 7.63 -16.48
CA ASN A 262 -19.02 9.02 -16.54
C ASN A 262 -17.56 9.25 -16.09
N LEU A 263 -16.87 8.23 -15.55
CA LEU A 263 -15.48 8.38 -15.13
C LEU A 263 -14.50 8.27 -16.31
N PHE A 264 -14.90 7.60 -17.39
CA PHE A 264 -14.02 7.28 -18.52
C PHE A 264 -14.21 8.16 -19.76
N SER A 265 -15.30 8.91 -19.90
CA SER A 265 -15.45 9.86 -21.00
C SER A 265 -14.73 11.20 -20.75
N ALA A 266 -14.29 11.46 -19.51
CA ALA A 266 -13.67 12.73 -19.11
C ALA A 266 -12.12 12.69 -19.10
N LEU A 267 -11.52 11.56 -19.52
CA LEU A 267 -10.06 11.36 -19.52
C LEU A 267 -9.47 10.98 -20.90
N ASN A 268 -10.21 11.25 -21.98
CA ASN A 268 -9.70 11.22 -23.36
C ASN A 268 -9.74 12.61 -23.99
#